data_AF-A0A9W6Q8S1-F1
#
_entry.id   AF-A0A9W6Q8S1-F1
#
_cell.length_a   1.000
_cell.length_b   1.000
_cell.length_c   1.000
_cell.angle_alpha   90.00
_cell.angle_beta   90.00
_cell.angle_gamma   90.00
#
_symmetry.space_group_name_H-M   'P 1'
#
loop_
_entity.id
_entity.type
_entity.pdbx_description
1 polymer ?
#
loop_
_entity_poly.entity_id
_entity_poly.type
_entity_poly.pdbx_seq_one_letter_code
_entity_poly.pdbx_strand_id
1 'polypeptide(L)'
;MDHDDTRTEPGPADRARWIADALHEPTGRRPLLEHLPGGSHRVTLRTVAHPDAAVATAVLRVLGAADRFGHRDRRQQERLWAEVDPPSAPPAGR
;
A
#
# COMPACT_ATOMS: atom_id res chain seq x y z
N MET A 1 -3.53 -37.79 1.69
CA MET A 1 -3.31 -36.76 2.71
C MET A 1 -3.00 -35.49 1.95
N ASP A 2 -4.10 -34.82 1.66
CA ASP A 2 -4.23 -33.66 0.78
C ASP A 2 -3.48 -32.46 1.38
N HIS A 3 -2.82 -31.70 0.51
CA HIS A 3 -2.18 -30.45 0.85
C HIS A 3 -3.27 -29.40 1.12
N ASP A 4 -3.63 -29.21 2.38
CA ASP A 4 -4.38 -28.04 2.82
C ASP A 4 -3.38 -26.95 3.24
N ASP A 5 -2.59 -26.46 2.26
CA ASP A 5 -1.83 -25.22 2.39
C ASP A 5 -2.81 -24.09 2.04
N THR A 6 -3.82 -23.86 2.88
CA THR A 6 -4.50 -22.56 2.88
C THR A 6 -3.50 -21.56 3.42
N ARG A 7 -2.60 -21.08 2.55
CA ARG A 7 -1.91 -19.80 2.76
C ARG A 7 -3.03 -18.78 2.95
N THR A 8 -3.37 -18.49 4.20
CA THR A 8 -4.21 -17.35 4.54
C THR A 8 -3.50 -16.15 3.93
N GLU A 9 -3.99 -15.67 2.79
CA GLU A 9 -3.44 -14.48 2.20
C GLU A 9 -3.48 -13.38 3.27
N PRO A 10 -2.37 -12.67 3.48
CA PRO A 10 -2.32 -11.62 4.49
C PRO A 10 -3.51 -10.69 4.25
N GLY A 11 -4.26 -10.44 5.33
CA GLY A 11 -5.46 -9.60 5.25
C GLY A 11 -5.11 -8.21 4.70
N PRO A 12 -6.10 -7.43 4.26
CA PRO A 12 -5.87 -6.08 3.72
C PRO A 12 -5.09 -5.19 4.70
N ALA A 13 -5.29 -5.39 6.01
CA ALA A 13 -4.55 -4.71 7.07
C ALA A 13 -3.06 -5.11 7.11
N ASP A 14 -2.74 -6.39 7.01
CA ASP A 14 -1.37 -6.90 7.01
C ASP A 14 -0.63 -6.44 5.75
N ARG A 15 -1.31 -6.49 4.58
CA ARG A 15 -0.77 -5.93 3.33
C ARG A 15 -0.49 -4.44 3.45
N ALA A 16 -1.44 -3.65 3.97
CA ALA A 16 -1.25 -2.21 4.14
C ALA A 16 -0.11 -1.89 5.11
N ARG A 17 0.05 -2.69 6.17
CA ARG A 17 1.16 -2.56 7.11
C ARG A 17 2.51 -2.89 6.46
N TRP A 18 2.58 -3.97 5.68
CA TRP A 18 3.77 -4.30 4.90
C TRP A 18 4.13 -3.18 3.92
N ILE A 19 3.16 -2.60 3.21
CA ILE A 19 3.39 -1.44 2.33
C ILE A 19 3.95 -0.26 3.13
N ALA A 20 3.40 0.02 4.32
CA ALA A 20 3.87 1.12 5.15
C ALA A 20 5.33 0.92 5.62
N ASP A 21 5.69 -0.28 6.04
CA ASP A 21 7.06 -0.61 6.45
C ASP A 21 8.03 -0.61 5.26
N ALA A 22 7.62 -1.15 4.11
CA ALA A 22 8.42 -1.17 2.89
C ALA A 22 8.62 0.23 2.28
N LEU A 23 7.68 1.17 2.46
CA LEU A 23 7.87 2.58 2.11
C LEU A 23 8.77 3.30 3.13
N HIS A 24 8.73 2.91 4.40
CA HIS A 24 9.55 3.52 5.45
C HIS A 24 11.04 3.28 5.23
N GLU A 25 11.44 2.06 4.85
CA GLU A 25 12.84 1.66 4.68
C GLU A 25 13.63 2.57 3.71
N PRO A 26 13.22 2.78 2.45
CA PRO A 26 13.98 3.61 1.50
C PRO A 26 13.80 5.11 1.73
N THR A 27 12.75 5.55 2.42
CA THR A 27 12.42 6.98 2.55
C THR A 27 12.79 7.56 3.92
N GLY A 28 13.07 6.71 4.91
CA GLY A 28 13.26 7.08 6.31
C GLY A 28 12.02 7.71 6.96
N ARG A 29 10.87 7.73 6.28
CA ARG A 29 9.67 8.46 6.69
C ARG A 29 8.58 7.50 7.04
N ARG A 30 7.89 7.75 8.15
CA ARG A 30 6.72 6.95 8.54
C ARG A 30 5.53 7.33 7.66
N PRO A 31 4.98 6.40 6.86
CA PRO A 31 3.72 6.64 6.17
C PRO A 31 2.57 6.68 7.18
N LEU A 32 1.53 7.43 6.84
CA LEU A 32 0.26 7.41 7.57
C LEU A 32 -0.58 6.24 7.05
N LEU A 33 -1.07 5.40 7.96
CA LEU A 33 -2.00 4.32 7.64
C LEU A 33 -3.41 4.71 8.11
N GLU A 34 -4.37 4.68 7.20
CA GLU A 34 -5.77 5.05 7.41
C GLU A 34 -6.69 3.90 7.02
N HIS A 35 -7.72 3.64 7.82
CA HIS A 35 -8.79 2.72 7.46
C HIS A 35 -9.89 3.50 6.73
N LEU A 36 -10.29 3.04 5.54
CA LEU A 36 -11.31 3.68 4.72
C LEU A 36 -12.68 2.99 4.88
N PRO A 37 -13.79 3.72 4.69
CA PRO A 37 -15.11 3.12 4.60
C PRO A 37 -15.13 2.02 3.52
N GLY A 38 -15.72 0.86 3.84
CA GLY A 38 -15.74 -0.30 2.94
C GLY A 38 -14.63 -1.32 3.16
N GLY A 39 -13.77 -1.14 4.17
CA GLY A 39 -12.76 -2.13 4.58
C GLY A 39 -11.40 -1.97 3.90
N SER A 40 -11.28 -1.03 2.96
CA SER A 40 -10.00 -0.70 2.32
C SER A 40 -9.07 0.04 3.29
N HIS A 41 -7.77 -0.04 3.04
CA HIS A 41 -6.75 0.64 3.82
C HIS A 41 -5.94 1.55 2.90
N ARG A 42 -5.61 2.76 3.38
CA ARG A 42 -4.82 3.73 2.63
C ARG A 42 -3.52 4.03 3.35
N VAL A 43 -2.42 3.90 2.65
CA VAL A 43 -1.08 4.29 3.08
C VAL A 43 -0.71 5.57 2.37
N THR A 44 -0.45 6.65 3.12
CA THR A 44 -0.07 7.95 2.58
C THR A 44 1.34 8.32 3.02
N LEU A 45 2.23 8.58 2.05
CA LEU A 45 3.60 9.02 2.26
C LEU A 45 3.76 10.48 1.79
N ARG A 46 4.36 11.32 2.63
CA ARG A 46 4.78 12.67 2.23
C ARG A 46 6.22 12.61 1.72
N THR A 47 6.44 12.93 0.46
CA THR A 47 7.79 13.14 -0.08
C THR A 47 8.19 14.60 0.13
N VAL A 48 9.46 14.83 0.45
CA VAL A 48 10.07 16.18 0.32
C VAL A 48 11.29 16.02 -0.56
N ALA A 49 11.48 16.97 -1.47
CA ALA A 49 12.53 17.00 -2.47
C ALA A 49 12.58 15.77 -3.40
N HIS A 50 13.23 15.96 -4.54
CA HIS A 50 13.43 14.94 -5.58
C HIS A 50 14.25 13.78 -4.99
N PRO A 51 13.67 12.58 -4.75
CA PRO A 51 14.46 11.43 -4.34
C PRO A 51 15.42 11.03 -5.47
N ASP A 52 16.53 10.37 -5.13
CA ASP A 52 17.37 9.76 -6.16
C ASP A 52 16.62 8.63 -6.89
N ALA A 53 17.15 8.23 -8.05
CA ALA A 53 16.51 7.25 -8.92
C ALA A 53 16.33 5.86 -8.25
N ALA A 54 17.23 5.46 -7.35
CA ALA A 54 17.13 4.18 -6.66
C ALA A 54 15.98 4.20 -5.64
N VAL A 55 15.88 5.27 -4.86
CA VAL A 55 14.76 5.49 -3.92
C VAL A 55 13.44 5.59 -4.69
N ALA A 56 13.39 6.34 -5.79
CA ALA A 56 12.20 6.46 -6.63
C ALA A 56 11.74 5.08 -7.17
N THR A 57 12.68 4.27 -7.65
CA THR A 57 12.39 2.92 -8.18
C THR A 57 11.92 1.97 -7.08
N ALA A 58 12.48 2.05 -5.87
CA ALA A 58 12.02 1.26 -4.72
C ALA A 58 10.58 1.64 -4.34
N VAL A 59 10.30 2.94 -4.21
CA VAL A 59 8.96 3.45 -3.90
C VAL A 59 7.93 3.00 -4.94
N LEU A 60 8.23 3.13 -6.24
CA LEU A 60 7.33 2.71 -7.31
C LEU A 60 7.03 1.20 -7.28
N ARG A 61 8.02 0.36 -6.95
CA ARG A 61 7.82 -1.09 -6.80
C ARG A 61 6.87 -1.41 -5.63
N VAL A 62 7.02 -0.72 -4.51
CA VAL A 62 6.13 -0.91 -3.35
C VAL A 62 4.72 -0.42 -3.65
N LEU A 63 4.56 0.72 -4.32
CA LEU A 63 3.25 1.21 -4.75
C LEU A 63 2.56 0.23 -5.72
N GLY A 64 3.31 -0.41 -6.62
CA GLY A 64 2.78 -1.41 -7.55
C GLY A 64 2.26 -2.69 -6.90
N ALA A 65 2.55 -2.94 -5.61
CA ALA A 65 1.99 -4.06 -4.86
C ALA A 65 0.64 -3.75 -4.20
N ALA A 66 0.20 -2.48 -4.25
CA ALA A 66 -1.13 -2.06 -3.84
C ALA A 66 -2.15 -2.32 -4.95
N ASP A 67 -3.43 -2.33 -4.60
CA ASP A 67 -4.50 -2.53 -5.58
C ASP A 67 -4.73 -1.24 -6.38
N ARG A 68 -4.54 -0.08 -5.74
CA ARG A 68 -4.60 1.25 -6.36
C ARG A 68 -3.52 2.15 -5.77
N PHE A 69 -2.89 3.00 -6.57
CA PHE A 69 -1.93 3.99 -6.08
C PHE A 69 -1.98 5.28 -6.90
N GLY A 70 -1.46 6.36 -6.33
CA GLY A 70 -1.37 7.62 -7.03
C GLY A 70 -0.58 8.67 -6.26
N HIS A 71 -0.59 9.87 -6.80
CA HIS A 71 0.04 11.03 -6.19
C HIS A 71 -0.94 12.20 -6.11
N ARG A 72 -0.66 13.14 -5.22
CA ARG A 72 -1.35 14.43 -5.13
C ARG A 72 -0.32 15.50 -4.83
N ASP A 73 -0.22 16.50 -5.70
CA ASP A 73 0.53 17.71 -5.43
C ASP A 73 -0.35 18.70 -4.65
N ARG A 74 0.12 19.16 -3.49
CA ARG A 74 -0.32 20.44 -2.93
C ARG A 74 0.88 21.22 -2.40
N ARG A 75 1.14 22.40 -2.97
CA ARG A 75 2.05 23.44 -2.42
C ARG A 75 3.43 22.87 -2.04
N GLN A 76 4.10 22.21 -2.97
CA GLN A 76 5.43 21.60 -2.80
C GLN A 76 5.49 20.42 -1.82
N GLN A 77 4.34 19.82 -1.52
CA GLN A 77 4.26 18.57 -0.77
C GLN A 77 3.60 17.53 -1.65
N GLU A 78 4.44 16.83 -2.41
CA GLU A 78 4.02 15.63 -3.11
C GLU A 78 3.60 14.59 -2.06
N ARG A 79 2.35 14.12 -2.19
CA ARG A 79 1.81 13.04 -1.39
C ARG A 79 1.57 11.84 -2.28
N LEU A 80 2.31 10.77 -2.02
CA LEU A 80 2.06 9.47 -2.62
C LEU A 80 1.06 8.73 -1.75
N TRP A 81 0.20 7.94 -2.37
CA TRP A 81 -0.74 7.09 -1.66
C TRP A 81 -0.88 5.73 -2.35
N ALA A 82 -1.11 4.71 -1.54
CA ALA A 82 -1.43 3.35 -1.94
C ALA A 82 -2.70 2.91 -1.20
N GLU A 83 -3.62 2.25 -1.87
CA GLU A 83 -4.84 1.68 -1.32
C GLU A 83 -4.84 0.17 -1.51
N VAL A 84 -5.17 -0.53 -0.43
CA VAL A 84 -5.40 -1.98 -0.41
C VAL A 84 -6.87 -2.20 -0.16
N ASP A 85 -7.53 -2.88 -1.09
CA ASP A 85 -8.94 -3.20 -1.02
C ASP A 85 -9.16 -4.50 -0.24
N PRO A 86 -10.31 -4.68 0.43
CA PRO A 86 -10.63 -5.95 1.06
C PRO A 86 -10.73 -7.04 -0.01
N PRO A 87 -10.51 -8.31 0.35
CA PRO A 87 -10.74 -9.42 -0.57
C PRO A 87 -12.16 -9.34 -1.12
N SER A 88 -12.31 -9.40 -2.44
CA SER A 88 -13.62 -9.40 -3.07
C SER A 88 -14.39 -10.63 -2.54
N ALA A 89 -15.53 -10.41 -1.90
CA ALA A 89 -16.38 -11.51 -1.51
C ALA A 89 -16.71 -12.31 -2.79
N PRO A 90 -16.60 -13.65 -2.77
CA PRO A 90 -16.96 -14.45 -3.94
C PRO A 90 -18.41 -14.09 -4.32
N PRO A 91 -18.74 -14.02 -5.63
CA PRO A 91 -20.10 -13.72 -6.03
C PRO A 91 -21.02 -14.74 -5.36
N ALA A 92 -22.01 -14.25 -4.61
CA ALA A 92 -23.02 -15.11 -4.02
C ALA A 92 -23.73 -15.83 -5.18
N GLY A 93 -23.38 -17.10 -5.40
CA GLY A 93 -23.99 -17.94 -6.41
C GLY A 93 -25.49 -17.97 -6.17
N ARG A 94 -26.24 -17.57 -7.19
CA ARG A 94 -27.70 -17.62 -7.22
C ARG A 94 -28.14 -18.85 -8.01
#